data_AF-A0A0D2SNB4-F1
#
_entry.id   AF-A0A0D2SNB4-F1
#
_cell.length_a   1.000
_cell.length_b   1.000
_cell.length_c   1.000
_cell.angle_alpha   90.00
_cell.angle_beta   90.00
_cell.angle_gamma   90.00
#
_symmetry.space_group_name_H-M   'P 1'
#
loop_
_entity.id
_entity.type
_entity.pdbx_description
1 polymer ?
#
loop_
_entity_poly.entity_id
_entity_poly.type
_entity_poly.pdbx_seq_one_letter_code
_entity_poly.pdbx_strand_id
1 'polypeptide(L)'
;IQIKPLAEEEAWNLFLEIVGGNILNIPGLEPVAKSITKHCAGLPLGVIVVAACMKGLDDLFEWRNALKELSLARQSVNGLEDEVIQQLRFSYDRLKDQKLQH
;
A
#
# COMPACT_ATOMS: atom_id res chain seq x y z
N ILE A 1 -18.70 -7.05 3.86
CA ILE A 1 -17.31 -7.04 4.35
C ILE A 1 -16.79 -5.63 4.11
N GLN A 2 -16.68 -4.85 5.16
CA GLN A 2 -16.03 -3.54 5.08
C GLN A 2 -14.55 -3.79 5.38
N ILE A 3 -13.68 -3.59 4.40
CA ILE A 3 -12.24 -3.67 4.63
C ILE A 3 -11.90 -2.40 5.42
N LYS A 4 -11.60 -2.59 6.71
CA LYS A 4 -11.13 -1.49 7.55
C LYS A 4 -9.64 -1.28 7.26
N PRO A 5 -9.19 -0.03 7.12
CA PRO A 5 -7.77 0.28 7.10
C PRO A 5 -7.09 -0.27 8.36
N LEU A 6 -5.89 -0.80 8.19
CA LEU A 6 -4.98 -1.19 9.26
C LEU A 6 -4.56 0.05 10.06
N ALA A 7 -4.32 -0.13 11.36
CA ALA A 7 -3.62 0.88 12.14
C ALA A 7 -2.19 1.08 11.60
N GLU A 8 -1.58 2.25 11.85
CA GLU A 8 -0.22 2.54 11.36
C GLU A 8 0.80 1.47 11.78
N GLU A 9 0.71 0.98 13.02
CA GLU A 9 1.60 -0.06 13.54
C GLU A 9 1.39 -1.41 12.83
N GLU A 10 0.14 -1.80 12.60
CA GLU A 10 -0.19 -3.03 11.87
C GLU A 10 0.28 -2.97 10.41
N ALA A 11 0.08 -1.83 9.75
CA ALA A 11 0.56 -1.60 8.40
C ALA A 11 2.10 -1.64 8.33
N TRP A 12 2.78 -1.06 9.33
CA TRP A 12 4.24 -1.10 9.43
C TRP A 12 4.77 -2.51 9.67
N ASN A 13 4.15 -3.27 10.56
CA ASN A 13 4.53 -4.66 10.82
C ASN A 13 4.34 -5.53 9.58
N LEU A 14 3.20 -5.40 8.88
CA LEU A 14 2.94 -6.11 7.62
C LEU A 14 3.96 -5.72 6.54
N PHE A 15 4.33 -4.44 6.45
CA PHE A 15 5.36 -3.97 5.52
C PHE A 15 6.71 -4.63 5.79
N LEU A 16 7.15 -4.66 7.05
CA LEU A 16 8.40 -5.29 7.47
C LEU A 16 8.42 -6.81 7.27
N GLU A 17 7.28 -7.49 7.45
CA GLU A 17 7.15 -8.93 7.18
C GLU A 17 7.50 -9.27 5.72
N ILE A 18 7.14 -8.39 4.78
CA ILE A 18 7.31 -8.62 3.35
C ILE A 18 8.69 -8.18 2.86
N VAL A 19 9.11 -6.96 3.22
CA VAL A 19 10.41 -6.39 2.81
C VAL A 19 11.57 -7.09 3.52
N GLY A 20 11.36 -7.48 4.78
CA GLY A 20 12.38 -8.00 5.67
C GLY A 20 12.97 -6.92 6.59
N GLY A 21 13.18 -7.25 7.86
CA GLY A 21 13.65 -6.31 8.89
C GLY A 21 15.09 -5.79 8.71
N ASN A 22 15.86 -6.34 7.75
CA ASN A 22 17.25 -5.92 7.51
C ASN A 22 17.36 -4.45 7.09
N ILE A 23 16.29 -3.88 6.53
CA ILE A 23 16.24 -2.47 6.15
C ILE A 23 16.44 -1.51 7.34
N LEU A 24 16.14 -1.97 8.57
CA LEU A 24 16.33 -1.20 9.80
C LEU A 24 17.82 -1.01 10.14
N ASN A 25 18.70 -1.83 9.57
CA ASN A 25 20.14 -1.71 9.77
C ASN A 25 20.77 -0.66 8.85
N ILE A 26 20.04 -0.15 7.85
CA ILE A 26 20.55 0.83 6.89
C ILE A 26 20.27 2.25 7.43
N PRO A 27 21.31 3.04 7.73
CA PRO A 27 21.14 4.36 8.33
C PRO A 27 20.24 5.28 7.49
N GLY A 28 19.19 5.81 8.13
CA GLY A 28 18.28 6.77 7.51
C GLY A 28 17.21 6.16 6.59
N LEU A 29 17.14 4.83 6.45
CA LEU A 29 16.15 4.17 5.60
C LEU A 29 14.79 4.00 6.29
N GLU A 30 14.76 3.69 7.59
CA GLU A 30 13.51 3.52 8.35
C GLU A 30 12.52 4.70 8.20
N PRO A 31 12.92 5.99 8.29
CA PRO A 31 12.01 7.10 8.07
C PRO A 31 11.40 7.13 6.64
N VAL A 32 12.17 6.73 5.63
CA VAL A 32 11.72 6.65 4.24
C VAL A 32 10.73 5.49 4.08
N ALA A 33 11.05 4.32 4.63
CA ALA A 33 10.16 3.16 4.61
C ALA A 33 8.83 3.41 5.33
N LYS A 34 8.86 4.08 6.49
CA LYS A 34 7.63 4.52 7.18
C LYS A 34 6.81 5.50 6.34
N SER A 35 7.47 6.41 5.61
CA SER A 35 6.78 7.36 4.72
C SER A 35 6.09 6.65 3.56
N ILE A 36 6.75 5.64 2.96
CA ILE A 36 6.17 4.77 1.93
C ILE A 36 4.98 3.97 2.50
N THR A 37 5.12 3.39 3.68
CA THR A 37 4.04 2.64 4.33
C THR A 37 2.82 3.52 4.60
N LYS A 38 3.02 4.76 5.06
CA LYS A 38 1.93 5.74 5.27
C LYS A 38 1.21 6.11 3.97
N HIS A 39 1.89 6.10 2.81
CA HIS A 39 1.23 6.33 1.51
C HIS A 39 0.18 5.27 1.18
N CYS A 40 0.27 4.07 1.76
CA CYS A 40 -0.68 2.98 1.56
C CYS A 40 -2.01 3.20 2.31
N ALA A 41 -2.11 4.24 3.17
CA ALA A 41 -3.32 4.60 3.92
C ALA A 41 -3.97 3.44 4.70
N GLY A 42 -3.15 2.49 5.17
CA GLY A 42 -3.62 1.31 5.90
C GLY A 42 -4.35 0.27 5.06
N LEU A 43 -4.40 0.40 3.72
CA LEU A 43 -5.03 -0.61 2.87
C LEU A 43 -4.14 -1.86 2.83
N PRO A 44 -4.59 -3.05 3.32
CA PRO A 44 -3.74 -4.24 3.38
C PRO A 44 -3.12 -4.59 2.03
N LEU A 45 -3.92 -4.55 0.95
CA LEU A 45 -3.44 -4.84 -0.39
C LEU A 45 -2.42 -3.79 -0.88
N GLY A 46 -2.63 -2.51 -0.55
CA GLY A 46 -1.69 -1.44 -0.88
C GLY A 46 -0.34 -1.65 -0.19
N VAL A 47 -0.37 -1.97 1.11
CA VAL A 47 0.84 -2.30 1.88
C VAL A 47 1.56 -3.49 1.27
N ILE A 48 0.85 -4.57 0.95
CA ILE A 48 1.44 -5.80 0.38
C ILE A 48 2.13 -5.51 -0.97
N VAL A 49 1.42 -4.85 -1.89
CA VAL A 49 1.93 -4.56 -3.23
C VAL A 49 3.15 -3.64 -3.16
N VAL A 50 3.07 -2.55 -2.39
CA VAL A 50 4.18 -1.61 -2.25
C VAL A 50 5.37 -2.28 -1.56
N ALA A 51 5.16 -3.02 -0.48
CA ALA A 51 6.23 -3.76 0.19
C ALA A 51 6.92 -4.78 -0.75
N ALA A 52 6.15 -5.48 -1.58
CA ALA A 52 6.70 -6.42 -2.56
C ALA A 52 7.59 -5.72 -3.59
N CYS A 53 7.22 -4.51 -4.05
CA CYS A 53 8.03 -3.71 -4.96
C CYS A 53 9.34 -3.20 -4.34
N MET A 54 9.36 -2.97 -3.02
CA MET A 54 10.54 -2.50 -2.29
C MET A 54 11.48 -3.63 -1.87
N LYS A 55 11.03 -4.88 -1.95
CA LYS A 55 11.78 -6.04 -1.46
C LYS A 55 13.09 -6.22 -2.24
N GLY A 56 14.19 -6.34 -1.50
CA GLY A 56 15.53 -6.54 -2.07
C GLY A 56 16.29 -5.25 -2.37
N LEU A 57 15.67 -4.08 -2.25
CA LEU A 57 16.36 -2.79 -2.34
C LEU A 57 17.08 -2.48 -1.04
N ASP A 58 18.38 -2.18 -1.11
CA ASP A 58 19.22 -1.84 0.03
C ASP A 58 19.88 -0.45 -0.08
N ASP A 59 19.63 0.28 -1.18
CA ASP A 59 20.12 1.65 -1.37
C ASP A 59 19.09 2.71 -0.95
N LEU A 60 19.50 3.59 -0.03
CA LEU A 60 18.69 4.73 0.43
C LEU A 60 18.23 5.64 -0.72
N PHE A 61 19.02 5.80 -1.78
CA PHE A 61 18.63 6.63 -2.92
C PHE A 61 17.48 6.00 -3.73
N GLU A 62 17.50 4.69 -3.95
CA GLU A 62 16.40 3.96 -4.59
C GLU A 62 15.11 4.09 -3.79
N TRP A 63 15.19 3.95 -2.46
CA TRP A 63 14.04 4.14 -1.57
C TRP A 63 13.45 5.55 -1.64
N ARG A 64 14.30 6.58 -1.68
CA ARG A 64 13.84 7.98 -1.84
C ARG A 64 13.24 8.24 -3.21
N ASN A 65 13.79 7.63 -4.26
CA ASN A 65 13.25 7.75 -5.60
C ASN A 65 11.87 7.08 -5.70
N ALA A 66 11.73 5.86 -5.19
CA ALA A 66 10.45 5.15 -5.13
C ALA A 66 9.38 5.96 -4.38
N LEU A 67 9.74 6.57 -3.24
CA LEU A 67 8.83 7.46 -2.51
C LEU A 67 8.37 8.65 -3.38
N LYS A 68 9.30 9.29 -4.11
CA LYS A 68 8.98 10.40 -5.00
C LYS A 68 8.05 9.97 -6.14
N GLU A 69 8.33 8.84 -6.77
CA GLU A 69 7.48 8.27 -7.83
C GLU A 69 6.08 7.95 -7.31
N LEU A 70 5.99 7.35 -6.12
CA LEU A 70 4.71 7.05 -5.47
C LEU A 70 3.89 8.32 -5.19
N SER A 71 4.53 9.39 -4.70
CA SER A 71 3.88 10.67 -4.47
C SER A 71 3.38 11.33 -5.77
N LEU A 72 4.14 11.24 -6.86
CA LEU A 72 3.75 11.77 -8.17
C LEU A 72 2.60 10.96 -8.79
N ALA A 73 2.66 9.63 -8.69
CA ALA A 73 1.60 8.75 -9.17
C ALA A 73 0.26 9.08 -8.49
N ARG A 74 0.26 9.27 -7.16
CA ARG A 74 -0.93 9.66 -6.40
C ARG A 74 -1.55 10.97 -6.92
N GLN A 75 -0.72 11.98 -7.22
CA GLN A 75 -1.21 13.25 -7.76
C GLN A 75 -1.87 13.09 -9.14
N SER A 76 -1.40 12.15 -9.97
CA SER A 76 -1.98 11.88 -11.30
C SER A 76 -3.32 11.13 -11.24
N VAL A 77 -3.57 10.37 -10.17
CA VAL A 77 -4.71 9.45 -10.05
C VAL A 77 -5.94 10.11 -9.43
N ASN A 78 -5.85 11.32 -8.88
CA ASN A 78 -6.96 12.01 -8.20
C ASN A 78 -8.26 12.13 -9.04
N GLY A 79 -8.22 11.99 -10.38
CA GLY A 79 -9.42 11.91 -11.22
C GLY A 79 -9.87 10.48 -11.59
N LEU A 80 -8.96 9.50 -11.58
CA LEU A 80 -9.21 8.09 -11.91
C LEU A 80 -9.63 7.26 -10.68
N GLU A 81 -9.27 7.72 -9.49
CA GLU A 81 -9.58 7.06 -8.21
C GLU A 81 -11.09 6.90 -8.03
N ASP A 82 -11.87 7.93 -8.38
CA ASP A 82 -13.33 7.89 -8.32
C ASP A 82 -13.92 6.84 -9.27
N GLU A 83 -13.43 6.74 -10.51
CA GLU A 83 -13.93 5.76 -11.48
C GLU A 83 -13.62 4.32 -11.07
N VAL A 84 -12.38 4.05 -10.65
CA VAL A 84 -11.97 2.71 -10.21
C VAL A 84 -12.72 2.31 -8.94
N ILE A 85 -12.91 3.24 -7.99
CA ILE A 85 -13.72 2.99 -6.79
C ILE A 85 -15.18 2.67 -7.15
N GLN A 86 -15.80 3.39 -8.10
CA GLN A 86 -17.16 3.07 -8.53
C GLN A 86 -17.24 1.68 -9.20
N GLN A 87 -16.27 1.30 -10.03
CA GLN A 87 -16.23 -0.01 -10.67
C GLN A 87 -16.04 -1.16 -9.66
N LEU A 88 -15.15 -0.97 -8.68
CA LEU A 88 -14.91 -1.93 -7.61
C LEU A 88 -16.17 -2.09 -6.74
N ARG A 89 -16.84 -0.97 -6.41
CA ARG A 89 -18.11 -0.98 -5.67
C ARG A 89 -19.20 -1.74 -6.42
N PHE A 90 -19.39 -1.45 -7.70
CA PHE A 90 -20.35 -2.16 -8.55
C PHE A 90 -20.10 -3.67 -8.59
N SER A 91 -18.82 -4.06 -8.77
CA SER A 91 -18.42 -5.47 -8.79
C SER A 91 -18.71 -6.15 -7.46
N TYR A 92 -18.41 -5.48 -6.36
CA TYR A 92 -18.67 -5.97 -5.01
C TYR A 92 -20.18 -6.13 -4.72
N ASP A 93 -21.00 -5.15 -5.08
CA ASP A 93 -22.46 -5.19 -4.87
C ASP A 93 -23.09 -6.37 -5.62
N ARG A 94 -22.68 -6.61 -6.88
CA ARG A 94 -23.12 -7.79 -7.64
C ARG A 94 -22.70 -9.12 -7.02
N LEU A 95 -21.46 -9.21 -6.54
CA LEU A 95 -20.97 -10.43 -5.88
C LEU A 95 -21.71 -10.72 -4.57
N LYS A 96 -22.18 -9.68 -3.88
CA LYS A 96 -22.99 -9.82 -2.66
C LYS A 96 -24.40 -10.33 -2.96
N ASP A 97 -25.02 -9.84 -4.03
CA ASP A 97 -26.36 -10.28 -4.46
C ASP A 97 -26.36 -11.75 -4.92
N GLN A 98 -25.27 -12.23 -5.53
CA GLN A 98 -25.14 -13.63 -5.91
C GLN A 98 -24.97 -14.58 -4.71
N LYS A 99 -24.49 -14.10 -3.56
CA LYS A 99 -24.28 -14.93 -2.34
C LYS A 99 -25.54 -15.15 -1.49
N LEU A 100 -26.72 -14.72 -1.94
CA LEU A 100 -28.00 -14.91 -1.25
C LEU A 100 -29.04 -15.73 -2.06
N GLN A 101 -28.62 -16.37 -3.16
CA GLN A 101 -29.53 -17.16 -4.02
C GLN A 101 -29.41 -18.69 -3.87
N HIS A 102 -28.64 -19.19 -2.90
CA HIS A 102 -28.56 -20.63 -2.56
C HIS A 102 -28.57 -20.85 -1.04
#